data_AF-A0A0C3RKV2-F1
#
_entry.id   AF-A0A0C3RKV2-F1
#
_cell.length_a   1.000
_cell.length_b   1.000
_cell.length_c   1.000
_cell.angle_alpha   90.00
_cell.angle_beta   90.00
_cell.angle_gamma   90.00
#
_symmetry.space_group_name_H-M   'P 1'
#
loop_
_entity.id
_entity.type
_entity.pdbx_description
1 polymer ?
#
loop_
_entity_poly.entity_id
_entity_poly.type
_entity_poly.pdbx_seq_one_letter_code
_entity_poly.pdbx_strand_id
1 'polypeptide(L)' 'MALFVIYMRTRKGLIKRLEQSSFTWHEPLDLYIYKEVLTGWPESKVFWEKRNGFSIGIAPLRKKRTRSFVQ' A
#
# COMPACT_ATOMS: atom_id res chain seq x y z
N MET A 1 5.89 -11.01 -9.38
CA MET A 1 6.45 -9.82 -8.70
C MET A 1 5.41 -8.73 -8.64
N ALA A 2 5.07 -8.28 -7.43
CA ALA A 2 4.21 -7.13 -7.20
C ALA A 2 5.04 -6.03 -6.52
N LEU A 3 4.87 -4.80 -7.00
CA LEU A 3 5.46 -3.62 -6.39
C LEU A 3 4.50 -3.10 -5.32
N PHE A 4 5.05 -2.70 -4.18
CA PHE A 4 4.30 -2.15 -3.07
C PHE A 4 4.83 -0.79 -2.70
N VAL A 5 3.99 0.03 -2.08
CA VAL A 5 4.37 1.28 -1.42
C VAL A 5 4.04 1.19 0.07
N ILE A 6 4.85 1.82 0.91
CA ILE A 6 4.65 1.84 2.35
C ILE A 6 3.67 2.94 2.75
N TYR A 7 2.79 2.59 3.67
CA TYR A 7 1.93 3.49 4.41
C TYR A 7 2.25 3.39 5.90
N MET A 8 2.13 4.52 6.60
CA MET A 8 2.24 4.58 8.06
C MET A 8 0.93 5.10 8.63
N ARG A 9 0.35 4.35 9.58
CA ARG A 9 -0.75 4.83 10.42
C ARG A 9 -0.20 5.23 11.77
N THR A 10 -0.50 6.45 12.20
CA THR A 10 -0.09 6.96 13.52
C THR A 10 -1.03 6.44 14.62
N ARG A 11 -0.64 6.60 15.90
CA ARG A 11 -1.53 6.28 17.04
C ARG A 11 -2.84 7.05 17.02
N LYS A 12 -2.86 8.23 16.40
CA LYS A 12 -4.06 9.09 16.25
C LYS A 12 -4.91 8.71 15.02
N GLY A 13 -4.55 7.64 14.30
CA GLY A 13 -5.27 7.20 13.10
C GLY A 13 -4.92 7.93 11.82
N LEU A 14 -4.05 8.95 11.86
CA LEU A 14 -3.59 9.64 10.64
C LEU A 14 -2.77 8.69 9.77
N ILE A 15 -3.12 8.61 8.49
CA ILE A 15 -2.46 7.78 7.49
C ILE A 15 -1.55 8.66 6.63
N LYS A 16 -0.31 8.20 6.40
CA LYS A 16 0.68 8.85 5.52
C LYS A 16 1.21 7.84 4.52
N ARG A 17 1.27 8.23 3.24
CA ARG A 17 1.93 7.49 2.16
C ARG A 17 3.40 7.89 2.09
N LEU A 18 4.31 6.93 2.07
CA LEU A 18 5.75 7.17 1.95
C LEU A 18 6.16 7.07 0.48
N GLU A 19 6.01 8.18 -0.26
CA GLU A 19 6.06 8.22 -1.73
C GLU A 19 7.35 7.68 -2.36
N GLN A 20 8.49 7.79 -1.67
CA GLN A 20 9.81 7.34 -2.17
C GLN A 20 10.13 5.87 -1.84
N SER A 21 9.22 5.12 -1.22
CA SER A 21 9.47 3.78 -0.68
C SER A 21 8.75 2.68 -1.46
N SER A 22 8.89 2.66 -2.79
CA SER A 22 8.42 1.51 -3.56
C SER A 22 9.42 0.35 -3.49
N PHE A 23 8.97 -0.85 -3.18
CA PHE A 23 9.81 -2.04 -3.13
C PHE A 23 9.11 -3.24 -3.77
N THR A 24 9.91 -4.23 -4.19
CA THR A 24 9.38 -5.51 -4.65
C THR A 24 9.28 -6.44 -3.45
N TRP A 25 8.11 -7.04 -3.25
CA TRP A 25 7.92 -8.04 -2.21
C TRP A 25 7.80 -9.43 -2.83
N HIS A 26 8.51 -10.39 -2.25
CA HIS A 26 8.63 -11.76 -2.76
C HIS A 26 8.01 -12.81 -1.82
N GLU A 27 7.79 -12.45 -0.55
CA GLU A 27 7.28 -13.36 0.48
C GLU A 27 5.74 -13.31 0.59
N PRO A 28 5.11 -14.33 1.19
CA PRO A 28 3.70 -14.28 1.57
C PRO A 28 3.38 -13.06 2.45
N LEU A 29 2.17 -12.51 2.32
CA LEU A 29 1.72 -11.32 3.06
C LEU A 29 1.23 -11.66 4.48
N ASP A 30 1.72 -12.73 5.08
CA ASP A 30 1.14 -13.36 6.27
C ASP A 30 1.23 -12.48 7.53
N LEU A 31 2.08 -11.44 7.52
CA LEU A 31 2.15 -10.44 8.57
C LEU A 31 1.21 -9.24 8.33
N TYR A 32 0.80 -8.99 7.08
CA TYR A 32 -0.05 -7.87 6.68
C TYR A 32 -1.50 -8.32 6.43
N ILE A 33 -2.13 -8.88 7.46
CA ILE A 33 -3.46 -9.52 7.32
C ILE A 33 -4.62 -8.53 7.43
N TYR A 34 -4.40 -7.34 7.99
CA TYR A 34 -5.47 -6.39 8.27
C TYR A 34 -5.69 -5.45 7.09
N LYS A 35 -6.75 -5.70 6.32
CA LYS A 35 -7.08 -4.90 5.14
C LYS A 35 -7.90 -3.66 5.48
N GLU A 36 -7.52 -2.52 4.89
CA GLU A 36 -8.29 -1.27 4.92
C GLU A 36 -8.43 -0.70 3.50
N VAL A 37 -9.60 -0.14 3.18
CA VAL A 37 -9.85 0.54 1.90
C VAL A 37 -9.41 1.99 2.02
N LEU A 38 -8.61 2.46 1.07
CA LEU A 38 -8.14 3.84 1.04
C LEU A 38 -9.00 4.64 0.05
N THR A 39 -9.63 5.71 0.52
CA THR A 39 -10.41 6.64 -0.30
C THR A 39 -9.60 7.91 -0.55
N GLY A 40 -9.52 8.35 -1.81
CA GLY A 40 -8.75 9.56 -2.19
C GLY A 40 -7.24 9.35 -2.34
N TRP A 41 -6.76 8.11 -2.29
CA TRP A 41 -5.35 7.76 -2.46
C TRP A 41 -5.08 7.09 -3.81
N PRO A 42 -3.82 7.11 -4.32
CA PRO A 42 -3.47 6.44 -5.57
C PRO A 42 -3.70 4.92 -5.53
N GLU A 43 -3.54 4.31 -4.35
CA GLU A 43 -3.81 2.90 -4.11
C GLU A 43 -5.17 2.71 -3.44
N SER A 44 -5.95 1.72 -3.90
CA SER A 44 -7.32 1.48 -3.42
C SER A 44 -7.41 0.78 -2.06
N LYS A 45 -6.33 0.15 -1.62
CA LYS A 45 -6.31 -0.66 -0.40
C LYS A 45 -4.91 -0.73 0.18
N VAL A 46 -4.86 -0.88 1.49
CA VAL A 46 -3.64 -1.10 2.26
C VAL A 46 -3.83 -2.32 3.16
N PHE A 47 -2.75 -3.05 3.35
CA PHE A 47 -2.68 -4.18 4.26
C PHE A 47 -1.77 -3.80 5.42
N TRP A 48 -2.28 -3.84 6.65
CA TRP A 48 -1.59 -3.42 7.86
C TRP A 48 -1.03 -4.62 8.62
N GLU A 49 0.11 -4.40 9.26
CA GLU A 49 0.69 -5.32 10.24
C GLU A 49 -0.21 -5.47 11.48
N LYS A 50 -0.82 -4.36 11.95
CA LYS A 50 -1.66 -4.33 13.14
C LYS A 50 -3.04 -3.81 12.83
N ARG A 51 -4.05 -4.37 13.51
CA ARG A 51 -5.46 -3.95 13.34
C ARG A 51 -5.66 -2.47 13.65
N ASN A 52 -5.14 -2.00 14.80
CA ASN A 52 -5.37 -0.66 15.33
C ASN A 52 -4.06 0.01 15.79
N GLY A 53 -4.11 1.34 15.97
CA GLY A 53 -2.99 2.12 16.49
C GLY A 53 -1.86 2.33 15.48
N PHE A 54 -0.64 2.54 16.01
CA PHE A 54 0.54 2.71 15.17
C PHE A 54 0.82 1.42 14.39
N SER A 55 0.88 1.52 13.07
CA SER A 55 1.14 0.39 12.19
C SER A 55 1.84 0.84 10.92
N ILE A 56 2.66 -0.07 10.40
CA ILE A 56 3.11 -0.01 9.01
C ILE A 56 2.14 -0.83 8.17
N GLY A 57 1.89 -0.36 6.96
CA GLY A 57 1.08 -1.05 5.98
C GLY A 57 1.67 -0.95 4.61
N ILE A 58 1.23 -1.85 3.74
CA ILE A 58 1.71 -1.95 2.36
C ILE A 58 0.51 -1.91 1.43
N ALA A 59 0.63 -1.15 0.36
CA ALA A 59 -0.40 -1.04 -0.66
C ALA A 59 0.19 -1.50 -2.00
N PRO A 60 -0.50 -2.39 -2.75
CA PRO A 60 -0.01 -2.81 -4.04
C PRO A 60 -0.08 -1.64 -5.01
N LEU A 61 1.05 -1.33 -5.64
CA LEU A 61 1.09 -0.38 -6.75
C LEU A 61 0.33 -1.00 -7.92
N ARG A 62 -0.78 -0.37 -8.31
CA ARG A 62 -1.43 -0.72 -9.58
C ARG A 62 -0.42 -0.39 -10.68
N LYS A 63 0.00 -1.40 -11.46
CA LYS A 63 0.67 -1.14 -12.74
C LYS A 63 -0.27 -0.23 -13.53
N LYS A 64 0.16 0.99 -13.84
CA LYS A 64 -0.53 1.79 -14.84
C LYS A 64 -0.55 0.93 -16.11
N ARG A 65 -1.75 0.55 -16.56
CA ARG A 65 -1.89 -0.07 -17.87
C ARG A 65 -1.59 1.07 -18.85
N THR A 66 -0.34 1.18 -19.28
CA THR A 66 0.00 2.07 -20.39
C THR A 66 -0.79 1.55 -21.59
N ARG A 67 -1.89 2.22 -21.93
CA ARG A 67 -2.43 2.10 -23.28
C ARG A 67 -1.39 2.80 -24.15
N SER A 68 -0.54 2.02 -24.82
CA SER A 68 0.20 2.54 -25.96
C SER A 68 -0.84 3.02 -26.96
N PHE A 69 -1.00 4.34 -27.05
CA PHE A 69 -1.61 4.93 -28.24
C PHE A 69 -0.58 4.76 -29.34
N VAL A 70 -0.82 3.79 -30.22
CA VAL A 70 -0.16 3.73 -31.52
C VAL A 70 -0.82 4.81 -32.35
N GLN A 71 -0.07 5.88 -32.66
CA GLN A 71 -0.33 6.76 -33.79
C GLN A 71 0.38 6.19 -35.01
#